data_AF-A0A358PCL7-F1
#
_entry.id   AF-A0A358PCL7-F1
#
_cell.length_a   1.000
_cell.length_b   1.000
_cell.length_c   1.000
_cell.angle_alpha   90.00
_cell.angle_beta   90.00
_cell.angle_gamma   90.00
#
_symmetry.space_group_name_H-M   'P 1'
#
loop_
_entity.id
_entity.type
_entity.pdbx_description
1 polymer ?
#
loop_
_entity_poly.entity_id
_entity_poly.type
_entity_poly.pdbx_seq_one_letter_code
_entity_poly.pdbx_strand_id
1 'polypeptide(L)' 'AIIKGFLPAQLSDDEMTAAIAAAIEQTSAASVKDMGQVMGFLKSNYAGQMDFSAASQAVKTALMGKG' A
#
# COMPACT_ATOMS: atom_id res chain seq x y z
N ALA A 1 18.14 24.63 -11.83
CA ALA A 1 16.77 24.79 -11.32
C ALA A 1 16.25 23.41 -10.94
N ILE A 2 15.91 23.19 -9.67
CA ILE A 2 15.38 21.88 -9.23
C ILE A 2 13.89 21.87 -9.55
N ILE A 3 13.49 21.13 -10.58
CA ILE A 3 12.08 20.92 -10.91
C ILE A 3 11.56 19.86 -9.93
N LYS A 4 11.24 20.27 -8.70
CA LYS A 4 10.47 19.46 -7.73
C LYS A 4 8.97 19.47 -8.07
N GLY A 5 8.64 19.32 -9.36
CA GLY A 5 7.27 19.25 -9.84
C GLY A 5 6.87 17.80 -10.02
N PHE A 6 5.71 17.43 -9.47
CA PHE A 6 4.97 16.19 -9.75
C PHE A 6 5.32 14.93 -8.95
N LEU A 7 5.91 15.01 -7.74
CA LEU A 7 5.60 13.92 -6.80
C LEU A 7 4.19 14.19 -6.24
N PRO A 8 3.22 13.31 -6.50
CA PRO A 8 1.90 13.43 -5.87
C PRO A 8 2.06 13.42 -4.35
N ALA A 9 1.16 14.12 -3.64
CA ALA A 9 1.25 14.27 -2.20
C ALA A 9 1.44 12.90 -1.54
N GLN A 10 2.45 12.81 -0.67
CA GLN A 10 2.68 11.58 0.06
C GLN A 10 1.53 11.40 1.05
N LEU A 11 0.94 10.21 1.03
CA LEU A 11 -0.12 9.82 1.94
C LEU A 11 0.43 9.87 3.37
N SER A 12 -0.40 10.39 4.26
CA SER A 12 -0.17 10.27 5.70
C SER A 12 -0.26 8.80 6.14
N ASP A 13 0.22 8.51 7.36
CA ASP A 13 0.16 7.15 7.91
C ASP A 13 -1.28 6.61 7.98
N ASP A 14 -2.25 7.47 8.30
CA ASP A 14 -3.67 7.13 8.35
C ASP A 14 -4.21 6.77 6.96
N GLU A 15 -3.89 7.59 5.95
CA GLU A 15 -4.32 7.35 4.58
C GLU A 15 -3.66 6.11 3.97
N MET A 16 -2.38 5.86 4.28
CA MET A 16 -1.68 4.63 3.89
C MET A 16 -2.39 3.41 4.49
N THR A 17 -2.76 3.46 5.77
CA THR A 17 -3.44 2.35 6.45
C THR A 17 -4.82 2.10 5.84
N ALA A 18 -5.58 3.16 5.55
CA ALA A 18 -6.86 3.06 4.85
C ALA A 18 -6.71 2.49 3.44
N ALA A 19 -5.69 2.92 2.69
CA ALA A 19 -5.38 2.41 1.36
C ALA A 19 -5.01 0.93 1.38
N ILE A 20 -4.25 0.48 2.40
CA ILE A 20 -3.90 -0.93 2.60
C ILE A 20 -5.16 -1.76 2.90
N ALA A 21 -6.02 -1.29 3.80
CA ALA A 21 -7.27 -1.99 4.12
C ALA A 21 -8.17 -2.13 2.88
N ALA A 22 -8.35 -1.02 2.13
CA ALA A 22 -9.10 -1.02 0.89
C ALA A 22 -8.48 -1.95 -0.16
N ALA A 23 -7.15 -1.95 -0.30
CA ALA A 23 -6.44 -2.84 -1.22
C ALA A 23 -6.63 -4.32 -0.85
N ILE A 24 -6.59 -4.66 0.45
CA ILE A 24 -6.84 -6.02 0.94
C ILE A 24 -8.26 -6.46 0.62
N GLU A 25 -9.26 -5.61 0.86
CA GLU A 25 -10.66 -5.90 0.52
C GLU A 25 -10.86 -6.06 -0.99
N GLN A 26 -10.33 -5.14 -1.79
CA GLN A 26 -10.46 -5.15 -3.26
C GLN A 26 -9.75 -6.33 -3.91
N THR A 27 -8.63 -6.78 -3.34
CA THR A 27 -7.90 -7.95 -3.85
C THR A 27 -8.39 -9.25 -3.20
N SER A 28 -9.33 -9.19 -2.25
CA SER A 28 -9.76 -10.33 -1.42
C SER A 28 -8.58 -11.09 -0.81
N ALA A 29 -7.51 -10.34 -0.47
CA ALA A 29 -6.30 -10.90 0.07
C ALA A 29 -6.56 -11.43 1.49
N ALA A 30 -6.30 -12.72 1.70
CA ALA A 30 -6.50 -13.37 3.00
C ALA A 30 -5.19 -13.89 3.59
N SER A 31 -4.13 -13.96 2.79
CA SER A 31 -2.87 -14.57 3.19
C SER A 31 -1.66 -13.86 2.60
N VAL A 32 -0.48 -14.15 3.14
CA VAL A 32 0.80 -13.64 2.63
C VAL A 32 1.06 -14.01 1.17
N LYS A 33 0.37 -15.03 0.62
CA LYS A 33 0.42 -15.39 -0.80
C LYS A 33 -0.19 -14.31 -1.69
N ASP A 34 -1.19 -13.60 -1.16
CA ASP A 34 -1.94 -12.54 -1.86
C ASP A 34 -1.25 -11.17 -1.72
N MET A 35 -0.21 -11.07 -0.89
CA MET A 35 0.58 -9.86 -0.70
C MET A 35 1.07 -9.27 -2.03
N GLY A 36 1.41 -10.13 -3.00
CA GLY A 36 1.80 -9.68 -4.34
C GLY A 36 0.69 -8.94 -5.08
N GLN A 37 -0.57 -9.39 -4.95
CA GLN A 37 -1.73 -8.70 -5.53
C GLN A 37 -2.01 -7.38 -4.81
N VAL A 38 -2.01 -7.37 -3.47
CA VAL A 38 -2.21 -6.14 -2.68
C VAL A 38 -1.16 -5.09 -3.07
N MET A 39 0.11 -5.48 -3.13
CA MET A 39 1.21 -4.58 -3.51
C MET A 39 1.10 -4.10 -4.97
N GLY A 40 0.61 -4.94 -5.88
CA GLY A 40 0.35 -4.56 -7.27
C GLY A 40 -0.78 -3.54 -7.39
N PHE A 41 -1.86 -3.72 -6.64
CA PHE A 41 -2.97 -2.77 -6.55
C PHE A 41 -2.51 -1.43 -5.98
N LEU A 42 -1.75 -1.46 -4.88
CA LEU A 42 -1.22 -0.25 -4.24
C LEU A 42 -0.26 0.49 -5.17
N LYS A 43 0.63 -0.22 -5.87
CA LYS A 43 1.54 0.39 -6.86
C LYS A 43 0.81 1.00 -8.05
N SER A 44 -0.30 0.43 -8.49
CA SER A 44 -1.07 0.99 -9.62
C SER A 44 -1.87 2.23 -9.22
N ASN A 45 -2.47 2.22 -8.02
CA ASN A 45 -3.34 3.31 -7.57
C ASN A 45 -2.61 4.44 -6.83
N TYR A 46 -1.50 4.11 -6.16
CA TYR A 46 -0.76 5.01 -5.27
C TYR A 46 0.73 5.08 -5.61
N ALA A 47 1.09 4.85 -6.88
CA ALA A 47 2.46 4.95 -7.38
C ALA A 47 3.08 6.31 -7.01
N GLY A 48 4.17 6.29 -6.24
CA GLY A 48 4.87 7.50 -5.81
C GLY A 48 4.15 8.32 -4.72
N GLN A 49 3.01 7.83 -4.19
CA GLN A 49 2.23 8.49 -3.13
C GLN A 49 2.42 7.83 -1.76
N MET A 50 3.03 6.67 -1.66
CA MET A 50 3.28 5.99 -0.39
C MET A 50 4.69 5.42 -0.33
N ASP A 51 5.20 5.25 0.88
CA ASP A 51 6.38 4.46 1.12
C ASP A 51 6.02 2.96 0.98
N PHE A 52 6.38 2.38 -0.16
CA PHE A 52 6.14 0.96 -0.42
C PHE A 52 6.95 0.03 0.49
N SER A 53 8.03 0.50 1.11
CA SER A 53 8.77 -0.26 2.11
C SER A 53 7.93 -0.41 3.38
N ALA A 54 7.38 0.70 3.88
CA ALA A 54 6.47 0.71 5.03
C ALA A 54 5.16 -0.03 4.72
N ALA A 55 4.56 0.24 3.55
CA ALA A 55 3.32 -0.42 3.13
C ALA A 55 3.48 -1.94 3.02
N SER A 56 4.60 -2.44 2.48
CA SER A 56 4.91 -3.88 2.42
C SER A 56 4.91 -4.52 3.82
N GLN A 57 5.53 -3.87 4.80
CA GLN A 57 5.54 -4.37 6.18
C GLN A 57 4.14 -4.32 6.81
N ALA A 58 3.39 -3.23 6.61
CA ALA A 58 2.04 -3.07 7.13
C ALA A 58 1.05 -4.08 6.52
N VAL A 59 1.07 -4.27 5.19
CA VAL A 59 0.29 -5.29 4.48
C VAL A 59 0.63 -6.68 5.01
N LYS A 60 1.92 -6.99 5.15
CA LYS A 60 2.36 -8.29 5.69
C LYS A 60 1.83 -8.51 7.09
N THR A 61 1.95 -7.52 7.99
CA THR A 61 1.41 -7.60 9.35
C THR A 61 -0.11 -7.78 9.36
N ALA A 62 -0.83 -7.04 8.53
CA ALA A 62 -2.28 -7.14 8.40
C ALA A 62 -2.75 -8.52 7.91
N LEU A 63 -1.99 -9.14 6.99
CA LEU A 63 -2.28 -10.49 6.48
C LEU A 63 -1.80 -11.60 7.41
N MET A 64 -0.70 -11.42 8.14
CA MET A 64 -0.17 -12.41 9.09
C MET A 64 -0.92 -12.44 10.42
N GLY A 65 -1.50 -11.31 10.86
CA GLY A 65 -2.33 -11.24 12.06
C GLY A 65 -3.75 -11.78 11.89
N LYS A 66 -4.11 -12.21 10.67
CA LYS A 66 -5.43 -12.75 10.33
C LYS A 66 -5.49 -14.30 10.39
N GLY A 67 -4.50 -14.92 11.05
CA GLY A 67 -4.37 -16.37 11.26
C GLY A 67 -4.80 -16.82 12.65
#